data_AF-A0A0A3XI58-F1
#
_entry.id   AF-A0A0A3XI58-F1
#
_cell.length_a   1.000
_cell.length_b   1.000
_cell.length_c   1.000
_cell.angle_alpha   90.00
_cell.angle_beta   90.00
_cell.angle_gamma   90.00
#
_symmetry.space_group_name_H-M   'P 1'
#
loop_
_entity.id
_entity.type
_entity.pdbx_description
1 polymer ?
#
loop_
_entity_poly.entity_id
_entity_poly.type
_entity_poly.pdbx_seq_one_letter_code
_entity_poly.pdbx_strand_id
1 'polypeptide(L)'
;MTKAENGAATRAYHQERMRQRDEEACAWDIAADLTELGRLRHYLISGRKDHGADREKLMSAIDDYVGEMTGDRTALHAQNHKCG
;
A
#
# COMPACT_ATOMS: atom_id res chain seq x y z
N MET A 1 -4.97 31.11 -30.39
CA MET A 1 -4.01 30.64 -29.37
C MET A 1 -2.66 31.27 -29.65
N THR A 2 -2.10 32.00 -28.71
CA THR A 2 -0.82 32.69 -28.85
C THR A 2 0.35 31.75 -28.55
N LYS A 3 1.55 32.11 -29.01
CA LYS A 3 2.79 31.33 -28.72
C LYS A 3 3.02 31.16 -27.22
N ALA A 4 2.66 32.17 -26.43
CA ALA A 4 2.75 32.15 -24.97
C ALA A 4 1.77 31.14 -24.34
N GLU A 5 0.53 31.12 -24.82
CA GLU A 5 -0.51 30.17 -24.37
C GLU A 5 -0.11 28.72 -24.69
N ASN A 6 0.43 28.46 -25.88
CA ASN A 6 0.85 27.12 -26.29
C ASN A 6 2.05 26.61 -25.46
N GLY A 7 2.99 27.50 -25.15
CA GLY A 7 4.09 27.21 -24.23
C GLY A 7 3.65 26.98 -22.78
N ALA A 8 2.61 27.69 -22.31
CA ALA A 8 2.02 27.46 -21.00
C ALA A 8 1.32 26.09 -20.93
N ALA A 9 0.52 25.74 -21.94
CA ALA A 9 -0.16 24.45 -22.02
C ALA A 9 0.82 23.27 -22.03
N THR A 10 1.93 23.39 -22.76
CA THR A 10 2.96 22.33 -22.81
C THR A 10 3.63 22.13 -21.46
N ARG A 11 3.93 23.22 -20.73
CA ARG A 11 4.51 23.15 -19.38
C ARG A 11 3.55 22.56 -18.36
N ALA A 12 2.27 22.97 -18.39
CA ALA A 12 1.25 22.42 -17.51
C ALA A 12 1.06 20.91 -17.75
N TYR A 13 1.00 20.48 -19.01
CA TYR A 13 0.94 19.06 -19.36
C TYR A 13 2.17 18.29 -18.85
N HIS A 14 3.36 18.85 -18.98
CA HIS A 14 4.58 18.21 -18.50
C HIS A 14 4.61 18.07 -16.97
N GLN A 15 4.20 19.11 -16.24
CA GLN A 15 4.10 19.08 -14.77
C GLN A 15 3.10 18.05 -14.30
N GLU A 16 1.92 18.01 -14.91
CA GLU A 16 0.88 17.02 -14.59
C GLU A 16 1.39 15.59 -14.85
N ARG A 17 2.10 15.37 -15.95
CA ARG A 17 2.68 14.06 -16.25
C ARG A 17 3.76 13.63 -15.25
N MET A 18 4.55 14.57 -14.72
CA MET A 18 5.53 14.26 -13.70
C MET A 18 4.85 13.92 -12.38
N ARG A 19 3.83 14.68 -11.99
CA ARG A 19 3.01 14.40 -10.81
C ARG A 19 2.38 13.00 -10.86
N GLN A 20 1.81 12.62 -11.99
CA GLN A 20 1.23 11.27 -12.16
C GLN A 20 2.26 10.16 -11.96
N ARG A 21 3.50 10.36 -12.43
CA ARG A 21 4.58 9.38 -12.23
C ARG A 21 5.02 9.27 -10.78
N ASP A 22 5.04 10.39 -10.06
CA ASP A 22 5.36 10.39 -8.65
C ASP A 22 4.25 9.69 -7.84
N GLU A 23 2.99 9.91 -8.21
CA GLU A 23 1.83 9.22 -7.65
C GLU A 23 1.87 7.70 -7.95
N GLU A 24 2.23 7.30 -9.18
CA GLU A 24 2.43 5.91 -9.55
C GLU A 24 3.57 5.26 -8.75
N ALA A 25 4.72 5.93 -8.60
CA ALA A 25 5.84 5.43 -7.82
C ALA A 25 5.45 5.22 -6.35
N CYS A 26 4.74 6.19 -5.75
CA CYS A 26 4.19 6.07 -4.41
C CYS A 26 3.24 4.87 -4.28
N ALA A 27 2.37 4.65 -5.28
CA ALA A 27 1.47 3.51 -5.30
C ALA A 27 2.22 2.16 -5.39
N TRP A 28 3.33 2.10 -6.15
CA TRP A 28 4.18 0.92 -6.22
C TRP A 28 4.85 0.61 -4.87
N ASP A 29 5.36 1.63 -4.19
CA ASP A 29 5.98 1.47 -2.86
C ASP A 29 4.95 0.95 -1.84
N ILE A 30 3.74 1.54 -1.82
CA ILE A 30 2.63 1.08 -0.96
C ILE A 30 2.26 -0.37 -1.29
N ALA A 31 2.20 -0.75 -2.56
CA ALA A 31 1.88 -2.12 -2.96
C ALA A 31 2.95 -3.14 -2.53
N ALA A 32 4.22 -2.75 -2.59
CA ALA A 32 5.33 -3.58 -2.11
C ALA A 32 5.26 -3.79 -0.59
N ASP A 33 5.02 -2.72 0.17
CA ASP A 33 4.86 -2.78 1.62
C ASP A 33 3.68 -3.67 2.03
N LEU A 34 2.51 -3.50 1.39
CA LEU A 34 1.34 -4.34 1.64
C LEU A 34 1.60 -5.83 1.36
N THR A 35 2.42 -6.13 0.35
CA THR A 35 2.80 -7.51 0.02
C THR A 35 3.64 -8.14 1.14
N GLU A 36 4.65 -7.43 1.64
CA GLU A 36 5.49 -7.93 2.72
C GLU A 36 4.75 -8.03 4.06
N LEU A 37 3.92 -7.04 4.39
CA LEU A 37 3.06 -7.10 5.57
C LEU A 37 2.07 -8.27 5.52
N GLY A 38 1.53 -8.57 4.34
CA GLY A 38 0.69 -9.75 4.11
C GLY A 38 1.45 -11.06 4.40
N ARG A 39 2.70 -11.18 3.94
CA ARG A 39 3.56 -12.35 4.21
C ARG A 39 3.87 -12.49 5.70
N LEU A 40 4.21 -11.39 6.37
CA LEU A 40 4.50 -11.40 7.80
C LEU A 40 3.26 -11.78 8.63
N ARG A 41 2.10 -11.21 8.29
CA ARG A 41 0.83 -11.55 8.92
C ARG A 41 0.48 -13.03 8.71
N HIS A 42 0.69 -13.56 7.50
CA HIS A 42 0.51 -14.99 7.22
C HIS A 42 1.48 -15.86 8.03
N TYR A 43 2.75 -15.48 8.14
CA TYR A 43 3.72 -16.18 8.97
C TYR A 43 3.30 -16.23 10.45
N LEU A 44 2.80 -15.11 10.98
CA LEU A 44 2.26 -15.06 12.34
C LEU A 44 1.01 -15.93 12.52
N ILE A 45 0.18 -16.08 11.49
CA ILE A 45 -0.98 -16.99 11.52
C ILE A 45 -0.55 -18.47 11.46
N SER A 46 0.37 -18.80 10.56
CA SER A 46 0.79 -20.16 10.24
C SER A 46 1.92 -20.69 11.15
N GLY A 47 2.59 -19.82 11.91
CA GLY A 47 3.70 -20.16 12.80
C GLY A 47 3.27 -21.01 13.99
N ARG A 48 3.86 -22.20 14.13
CA ARG A 48 3.56 -23.19 15.20
C ARG A 48 4.22 -22.92 16.56
N LYS A 49 5.02 -21.86 16.73
CA LYS A 49 5.96 -21.78 17.87
C LYS A 49 5.66 -20.78 18.99
N ASP A 50 4.86 -19.73 18.76
CA ASP A 50 4.55 -18.76 19.82
C ASP A 50 3.04 -18.46 19.86
N HIS A 51 2.30 -19.38 20.49
CA HIS A 51 0.88 -19.20 20.78
C HIS A 51 0.73 -18.34 22.05
N GLY A 52 0.85 -17.02 21.91
CA GLY A 52 0.74 -16.08 23.03
C GLY A 52 0.33 -14.66 22.64
N ALA A 53 0.15 -13.81 23.65
CA ALA A 53 -0.30 -12.42 23.52
C ALA A 53 0.58 -11.57 22.57
N ASP A 54 1.85 -11.93 22.37
CA ASP A 54 2.75 -11.17 21.50
C ASP A 54 2.45 -11.36 20.01
N ARG A 55 1.90 -12.52 19.62
CA ARG A 55 1.39 -12.74 18.25
C ARG A 55 0.23 -11.80 17.94
N GLU A 56 -0.73 -11.68 18.85
CA GLU A 56 -1.90 -10.81 18.66
C GLU A 56 -1.51 -9.33 18.62
N LYS A 57 -0.56 -8.91 19.47
CA LYS A 57 0.02 -7.55 19.41
C LYS A 57 0.67 -7.27 18.07
N LEU A 58 1.49 -8.20 17.55
CA LEU A 58 2.16 -8.03 16.26
C LEU A 58 1.16 -8.00 15.10
N MET A 59 0.14 -8.85 15.11
CA MET A 59 -0.93 -8.80 14.11
C MET A 59 -1.71 -7.49 14.17
N SER A 60 -2.02 -7.00 15.38
CA SER A 60 -2.69 -5.70 15.57
C SER A 60 -1.84 -4.55 15.03
N ALA A 61 -0.54 -4.54 15.31
CA ALA A 61 0.38 -3.51 14.83
C ALA A 61 0.50 -3.49 13.30
N ILE A 62 0.51 -4.67 12.66
CA ILE A 62 0.46 -4.77 11.20
C ILE A 62 -0.85 -4.19 10.67
N ASP A 63 -1.99 -4.59 11.25
CA ASP A 63 -3.30 -4.10 10.83
C ASP A 63 -3.41 -2.57 11.01
N ASP A 64 -2.88 -2.01 12.11
CA ASP A 64 -2.85 -0.56 12.39
C ASP A 64 -2.05 0.20 11.34
N TYR A 65 -0.83 -0.25 11.03
CA TYR A 65 0.03 0.37 10.01
C TYR A 65 -0.61 0.30 8.60
N VAL A 66 -1.27 -0.80 8.27
CA VAL A 66 -2.05 -0.92 7.03
C VAL A 66 -3.20 0.08 7.00
N GLY A 67 -3.88 0.27 8.13
CA GLY A 67 -4.92 1.29 8.30
C GLY A 67 -4.40 2.72 8.08
N GLU A 68 -3.20 3.03 8.56
CA GLU A 68 -2.55 4.34 8.34
C GLU A 68 -2.24 4.58 6.85
N MET A 69 -1.75 3.56 6.13
CA MET A 69 -1.40 3.69 4.71
C MET A 69 -2.62 3.70 3.77
N THR A 70 -3.66 2.91 4.08
CA THR A 70 -4.75 2.61 3.14
C THR A 70 -6.11 3.16 3.57
N GLY A 71 -6.26 3.57 4.83
CA GLY A 71 -7.56 3.87 5.43
C GLY A 71 -8.38 2.62 5.77
N ASP A 72 -7.88 1.41 5.48
CA ASP A 72 -8.56 0.15 5.75
C ASP A 72 -7.67 -0.82 6.53
N ARG A 73 -7.91 -0.89 7.84
CA ARG A 73 -7.25 -1.82 8.77
C ARG A 73 -7.42 -3.30 8.38
N THR A 74 -8.43 -3.61 7.57
CA THR A 74 -8.77 -4.96 7.15
C THR A 74 -8.23 -5.34 5.78
N ALA A 75 -7.45 -4.48 5.12
CA ALA A 75 -6.98 -4.71 3.75
C ALA A 75 -6.17 -6.03 3.59
N LEU A 76 -5.56 -6.53 4.66
CA LEU A 76 -4.84 -7.81 4.68
C LEU A 76 -5.68 -9.02 5.14
N HIS A 77 -6.94 -8.83 5.53
CA HIS A 77 -7.81 -9.89 6.07
C HIS A 77 -8.36 -10.81 4.97
N ALA A 78 -8.46 -10.30 3.74
CA ALA A 78 -9.12 -10.99 2.62
C ALA A 78 -8.28 -12.03 1.85
N GLN A 79 -6.97 -12.18 2.13
CA GLN A 79 -6.11 -13.08 1.34
C GLN A 79 -6.34 -14.59 1.61
N ASN A 80 -7.20 -14.95 2.56
CA ASN A 80 -7.40 -16.34 2.98
C ASN A 80 -8.68 -17.02 2.43
N HIS A 81 -9.39 -16.42 1.47
CA HIS A 81 -10.64 -16.99 0.94
C HIS A 81 -10.49 -17.73 -0.41
N LYS A 82 -9.41 -18.49 -0.59
CA LYS A 82 -9.41 -19.65 -1.51
C LYS A 82 -9.37 -20.94 -0.70
N CYS A 83 -10.50 -21.24 -0.05
CA CYS A 83 -10.83 -22.60 0.33
C CYS A 83 -11.49 -23.28 -0.87
N GLY A 84 -10.91 -24.38 -1.37
CA GLY A 84 -11.50 -25.29 -2.35
C GLY A 84 -10.97 -25.13 -3.77
#